data_AF-A0A354ZZV3-F1
#
_entry.id   AF-A0A354ZZV3-F1
#
_cell.length_a   1.000
_cell.length_b   1.000
_cell.length_c   1.000
_cell.angle_alpha   90.00
_cell.angle_beta   90.00
_cell.angle_gamma   90.00
#
_symmetry.space_group_name_H-M   'P 1'
#
loop_
_entity.id
_entity.type
_entity.pdbx_description
1 polymer ?
#
loop_
_entity_poly.entity_id
_entity_poly.type
_entity_poly.pdbx_seq_one_letter_code
_entity_poly.pdbx_strand_id
1 'polypeptide(L)'
;MNSNDHLLNLFQKIYGPGGEIISGRAPGRVNLIGEHTDYNEGYVFPMAIEFEIKMAIRKRKDSIVRVYAVDYDQLVEVSLNKELTCNPQYQGCNYPLAVLWALNKNGIKLPGMEIAFSGNIPLGAGLSSSAAL
;
A
#
# COMPACT_ATOMS: atom_id res chain seq x y z
N MET A 1 8.25 2.88 -21.47
CA MET A 1 7.25 3.71 -20.77
C MET A 1 7.57 3.64 -19.29
N ASN A 2 7.71 4.77 -18.59
CA ASN A 2 8.01 4.75 -17.16
C ASN A 2 6.88 4.05 -16.42
N SER A 3 7.20 3.12 -15.52
CA SER A 3 6.20 2.31 -14.81
C SER A 3 5.23 3.16 -13.95
N ASN A 4 5.62 4.38 -13.55
CA ASN A 4 4.72 5.33 -12.89
C ASN A 4 3.59 5.82 -13.81
N ASP A 5 3.87 6.06 -15.09
CA ASP A 5 2.87 6.52 -16.05
C ASP A 5 1.79 5.44 -16.25
N HIS A 6 2.18 4.17 -16.17
CA HIS A 6 1.24 3.05 -16.27
C HIS A 6 0.24 3.02 -15.10
N LEU A 7 0.73 3.10 -13.85
CA LEU A 7 -0.15 3.08 -12.67
C LEU A 7 -1.10 4.27 -12.65
N LEU A 8 -0.63 5.48 -13.00
CA LEU A 8 -1.46 6.67 -13.04
C LEU A 8 -2.55 6.59 -14.12
N ASN A 9 -2.20 6.07 -15.31
CA ASN A 9 -3.19 5.84 -16.37
C ASN A 9 -4.23 4.79 -15.95
N LEU A 10 -3.79 3.71 -15.30
CA LEU A 10 -4.70 2.69 -14.78
C LEU A 10 -5.61 3.24 -13.68
N PHE A 11 -5.05 4.03 -12.76
CA PHE A 11 -5.81 4.71 -11.71
C PHE A 11 -6.95 5.55 -12.29
N GLN A 12 -6.67 6.35 -13.33
CA GLN A 12 -7.70 7.14 -14.01
C GLN A 12 -8.73 6.30 -14.76
N LYS A 13 -8.35 5.13 -15.29
CA LYS A 13 -9.31 4.19 -15.90
C LYS A 13 -10.25 3.59 -14.86
N ILE A 14 -9.76 3.26 -13.68
CA ILE A 14 -10.54 2.62 -12.60
C ILE A 14 -11.45 3.64 -11.92
N TYR A 15 -10.91 4.80 -11.55
CA TYR A 15 -11.60 5.77 -10.71
C TYR A 15 -12.10 7.00 -11.46
N GLY A 16 -11.86 7.06 -12.77
CA GLY A 16 -12.22 8.20 -13.60
C GLY A 16 -11.29 9.41 -13.42
N PRO A 17 -11.48 10.46 -14.23
CA PRO A 17 -10.67 11.67 -14.18
C PRO A 17 -10.97 12.53 -12.94
N GLY A 18 -10.04 13.44 -12.61
CA GLY A 18 -10.25 14.51 -11.63
C GLY A 18 -9.38 14.41 -10.38
N GLY A 19 -9.41 15.47 -9.58
CA GLY A 19 -8.63 15.62 -8.35
C GLY A 19 -7.11 15.58 -8.55
N GLU A 20 -6.38 15.91 -7.50
CA GLU A 20 -4.92 15.75 -7.47
C GLU A 20 -4.57 14.32 -7.10
N ILE A 21 -3.71 13.67 -7.91
CA ILE A 21 -3.18 12.34 -7.63
C ILE A 21 -1.76 12.51 -7.09
N ILE A 22 -1.53 12.01 -5.88
CA ILE A 22 -0.21 11.89 -5.28
C ILE A 22 0.27 10.47 -5.53
N SER A 23 1.51 10.31 -5.99
CA SER A 23 2.11 8.98 -6.16
C SER A 23 3.41 8.86 -5.39
N GLY A 24 3.69 7.65 -4.95
CA GLY A 24 4.89 7.29 -4.22
C GLY A 24 5.35 5.90 -4.58
N ARG A 25 6.57 5.57 -4.18
CA ARG A 25 7.14 4.24 -4.30
C ARG A 25 7.92 3.89 -3.05
N ALA A 26 7.90 2.63 -2.67
CA ALA A 26 8.66 2.11 -1.55
C ALA A 26 9.40 0.83 -2.00
N PRO A 27 10.73 0.77 -1.80
CA PRO A 27 11.51 -0.38 -2.22
C PRO A 27 11.30 -1.56 -1.26
N GLY A 28 11.42 -2.77 -1.81
CA GLY A 28 11.69 -3.96 -1.00
C GLY A 28 13.08 -3.88 -0.39
N ARG A 29 13.41 -4.86 0.45
CA ARG A 29 14.74 -4.96 1.06
C ARG A 29 15.22 -6.40 1.15
N VAL A 30 16.53 -6.54 1.26
CA VAL A 30 17.20 -7.75 1.74
C VAL A 30 17.94 -7.43 3.04
N ASN A 31 18.09 -8.42 3.91
CA ASN A 31 19.03 -8.31 5.01
C ASN A 31 20.37 -8.86 4.53
N LEU A 32 21.47 -8.12 4.69
CA LEU A 32 22.79 -8.64 4.36
C LEU A 32 23.31 -9.55 5.49
N ILE A 33 23.04 -9.17 6.74
CA ILE A 33 23.34 -9.94 7.95
C ILE A 33 22.48 -9.46 9.13
N GLY A 34 22.33 -10.30 10.16
CA GLY A 34 21.58 -9.99 11.37
C GLY A 34 20.17 -10.57 11.39
N GLU A 35 19.92 -11.70 10.73
CA GLU A 35 18.61 -12.35 10.75
C GLU A 35 18.22 -12.79 12.17
N HIS A 36 16.93 -12.66 12.51
CA HIS A 36 16.37 -13.01 13.80
C HIS A 36 16.92 -12.23 15.01
N THR A 37 17.57 -11.08 14.77
CA THR A 37 18.13 -10.25 15.83
C THR A 37 17.28 -9.01 16.15
N ASP A 38 16.46 -8.55 15.21
CA ASP A 38 15.66 -7.31 15.31
C ASP A 38 14.66 -7.35 16.47
N TYR A 39 13.94 -8.46 16.63
CA TYR A 39 13.02 -8.65 17.77
C TYR A 39 13.73 -9.04 19.08
N ASN A 40 15.06 -9.16 19.07
CA ASN A 40 15.90 -9.44 20.24
C ASN A 40 16.79 -8.22 20.59
N GLU A 41 16.45 -7.02 20.12
CA GLU A 41 17.21 -5.78 20.36
C GLU A 41 18.65 -5.83 19.82
N GLY A 42 18.92 -6.68 18.83
CA GLY A 42 20.21 -6.81 18.16
C GLY A 42 20.37 -5.90 16.93
N TYR A 43 21.54 -5.98 16.30
CA TYR A 43 21.87 -5.19 15.10
C TYR A 43 21.52 -5.92 13.81
N VAL A 44 20.98 -5.17 12.85
CA VAL A 44 20.69 -5.63 11.49
C VAL A 44 21.46 -4.80 10.47
N PHE A 45 21.73 -5.37 9.30
CA PHE A 45 22.34 -4.63 8.18
C PHE A 45 21.55 -4.82 6.87
N PRO A 46 20.40 -4.13 6.72
CA PRO A 46 19.57 -4.26 5.55
C PRO A 46 19.99 -3.35 4.40
N MET A 47 19.56 -3.70 3.19
CA MET A 47 19.74 -2.90 1.98
C MET A 47 18.44 -2.88 1.16
N ALA A 48 18.02 -1.70 0.73
CA ALA A 48 16.93 -1.55 -0.23
C ALA A 48 17.35 -2.10 -1.60
N ILE A 49 16.41 -2.72 -2.32
CA ILE A 49 16.65 -3.30 -3.64
C ILE A 49 15.80 -2.60 -4.71
N GLU A 50 16.05 -2.92 -5.99
CA GLU A 50 15.35 -2.28 -7.12
C GLU A 50 13.88 -2.69 -7.24
N PHE A 51 13.48 -3.81 -6.65
CA PHE A 51 12.07 -4.19 -6.58
C PHE A 51 11.32 -3.24 -5.65
N GLU A 52 10.16 -2.76 -6.08
CA GLU A 52 9.39 -1.72 -5.40
C GLU A 52 7.89 -1.96 -5.52
N ILE A 53 7.15 -1.35 -4.58
CA ILE A 53 5.71 -1.14 -4.68
C ILE A 53 5.48 0.32 -5.02
N LYS A 54 4.54 0.54 -5.93
CA LYS A 54 4.11 1.87 -6.35
C LYS A 54 2.68 2.06 -5.92
N MET A 55 2.37 3.26 -5.44
CA MET A 55 1.04 3.62 -4.99
C MET A 55 0.65 4.98 -5.57
N ALA A 56 -0.61 5.09 -5.99
CA ALA A 56 -1.25 6.34 -6.38
C ALA A 56 -2.47 6.55 -5.47
N ILE A 57 -2.60 7.76 -4.93
CA ILE A 57 -3.64 8.14 -3.97
C ILE A 57 -4.31 9.44 -4.42
N ARG A 58 -5.64 9.47 -4.36
CA ARG A 58 -6.45 10.68 -4.55
C ARG A 58 -7.39 10.87 -3.38
N LYS A 59 -7.44 12.08 -2.82
CA LYS A 59 -8.40 12.42 -1.75
C LYS A 59 -9.82 12.50 -2.29
N ARG A 60 -10.78 12.04 -1.48
CA ARG A 60 -12.22 12.19 -1.70
C ARG A 60 -12.82 13.15 -0.69
N LYS A 61 -14.02 13.65 -0.98
CA LYS A 61 -14.78 14.54 -0.09
C LYS A 61 -15.66 13.79 0.90
N ASP A 62 -15.96 12.53 0.63
CA ASP A 62 -16.71 11.64 1.51
C ASP A 62 -15.77 10.88 2.45
N SER A 63 -16.33 9.95 3.23
CA SER A 63 -15.58 9.08 4.15
C SER A 63 -15.29 7.69 3.55
N ILE A 64 -15.39 7.55 2.22
CA ILE A 64 -15.23 6.26 1.54
C ILE A 64 -13.77 6.08 1.14
N VAL A 65 -13.25 4.89 1.42
CA VAL A 65 -11.94 4.45 0.97
C VAL A 65 -12.11 3.35 -0.06
N ARG A 66 -11.51 3.55 -1.22
CA ARG A 66 -11.42 2.55 -2.29
C ARG A 66 -9.97 2.16 -2.47
N VAL A 67 -9.67 0.87 -2.38
CA VAL A 67 -8.34 0.32 -2.58
C VAL A 67 -8.38 -0.66 -3.74
N TYR A 68 -7.57 -0.45 -4.75
CA TYR A 68 -7.40 -1.36 -5.88
C TYR A 68 -5.99 -1.96 -5.86
N ALA A 69 -5.92 -3.27 -5.64
CA ALA A 69 -4.70 -4.03 -5.75
C ALA A 69 -4.58 -4.56 -7.18
N VAL A 70 -3.73 -3.92 -7.99
CA VAL A 70 -3.60 -4.20 -9.43
C VAL A 70 -3.19 -5.64 -9.69
N ASP A 71 -2.23 -6.15 -8.91
CA ASP A 71 -1.66 -7.48 -9.13
C ASP A 71 -2.63 -8.61 -8.75
N TYR A 72 -3.71 -8.28 -8.01
CA TYR A 72 -4.79 -9.19 -7.64
C TYR A 72 -6.11 -8.91 -8.39
N ASP A 73 -6.14 -7.89 -9.27
CA ASP A 73 -7.35 -7.36 -9.92
C ASP A 73 -8.54 -7.20 -8.95
N GLN A 74 -8.27 -6.67 -7.75
CA GLN A 74 -9.27 -6.57 -6.68
C GLN A 74 -9.51 -5.14 -6.26
N LEU A 75 -10.78 -4.72 -6.31
CA LEU A 75 -11.28 -3.46 -5.74
C LEU A 75 -12.00 -3.74 -4.41
N VAL A 76 -11.54 -3.09 -3.34
CA VAL A 76 -12.18 -3.09 -2.03
C VAL A 76 -12.69 -1.68 -1.72
N GLU A 77 -13.90 -1.59 -1.17
CA GLU A 77 -14.51 -0.34 -0.73
C GLU A 77 -14.93 -0.46 0.75
N VAL A 78 -14.51 0.50 1.58
CA VAL A 78 -14.86 0.58 3.00
C VAL A 78 -15.20 2.01 3.40
N SER A 79 -15.85 2.18 4.55
CA SER A 79 -16.18 3.49 5.10
C SER A 79 -15.38 3.76 6.38
N LEU A 80 -14.74 4.92 6.46
CA LEU A 80 -14.03 5.39 7.66
C LEU A 80 -14.95 5.69 8.84
N ASN A 81 -16.26 5.73 8.62
CA ASN A 81 -17.25 5.87 9.70
C ASN A 81 -17.51 4.54 10.43
N LYS A 82 -16.94 3.44 9.94
CA LYS A 82 -16.99 2.12 10.58
C LYS A 82 -15.58 1.75 11.04
N GLU A 83 -15.50 0.88 12.05
CA GLU A 83 -14.22 0.31 12.42
C GLU A 83 -13.67 -0.54 11.27
N LEU A 84 -12.44 -0.25 10.86
CA LEU A 84 -11.73 -1.04 9.86
C LEU A 84 -11.26 -2.34 10.53
N THR A 85 -11.61 -3.48 9.94
CA THR A 85 -11.20 -4.80 10.41
C THR A 85 -10.50 -5.55 9.28
N CYS A 86 -9.61 -6.48 9.66
CA CYS A 86 -8.97 -7.37 8.70
C CYS A 86 -10.01 -8.31 8.09
N ASN A 87 -10.03 -8.43 6.76
CA ASN A 87 -10.88 -9.37 6.05
C ASN A 87 -10.03 -10.33 5.22
N PRO A 88 -10.09 -11.65 5.45
CA PRO A 88 -9.31 -12.64 4.70
C PRO A 88 -9.51 -12.59 3.17
N GLN A 89 -10.63 -12.02 2.70
CA GLN A 89 -10.92 -11.88 1.27
C GLN A 89 -10.22 -10.68 0.62
N TYR A 90 -9.68 -9.72 1.39
CA TYR A 90 -9.07 -8.49 0.90
C TYR A 90 -7.57 -8.67 0.62
N GLN A 91 -7.25 -9.42 -0.44
CA GLN A 91 -5.90 -9.76 -0.86
C GLN A 91 -5.08 -8.49 -1.16
N GLY A 92 -3.99 -8.30 -0.41
CA GLY A 92 -3.15 -7.09 -0.49
C GLY A 92 -3.81 -5.84 0.10
N CYS A 93 -5.10 -5.63 -0.10
CA CYS A 93 -5.84 -4.46 0.35
C CYS A 93 -5.87 -4.30 1.87
N ASN A 94 -5.72 -5.39 2.65
CA ASN A 94 -5.64 -5.29 4.11
C ASN A 94 -4.45 -4.43 4.59
N TYR A 95 -3.33 -4.37 3.86
CA TYR A 95 -2.15 -3.61 4.28
C TYR A 95 -2.40 -2.09 4.32
N PRO A 96 -2.80 -1.43 3.21
CA PRO A 96 -3.13 0.00 3.26
C PRO A 96 -4.31 0.26 4.21
N LEU A 97 -5.29 -0.63 4.30
CA LEU A 97 -6.38 -0.50 5.27
C LEU A 97 -5.90 -0.55 6.74
N ALA A 98 -4.90 -1.38 7.04
CA ALA A 98 -4.28 -1.45 8.37
C ALA A 98 -3.51 -0.18 8.70
N VAL A 99 -2.85 0.45 7.72
CA VAL A 99 -2.20 1.77 7.92
C VAL A 99 -3.26 2.83 8.25
N LEU A 100 -4.37 2.88 7.50
CA LEU A 100 -5.45 3.83 7.79
C LEU A 100 -6.09 3.57 9.16
N TRP A 101 -6.27 2.31 9.53
CA TRP A 101 -6.73 1.91 10.86
C TRP A 101 -5.77 2.41 11.95
N ALA A 102 -4.46 2.20 11.80
CA ALA A 102 -3.45 2.61 12.77
C ALA A 102 -3.39 4.13 12.93
N LEU A 103 -3.43 4.88 11.82
CA LEU A 103 -3.48 6.35 11.85
C LEU A 103 -4.74 6.85 12.56
N ASN A 104 -5.90 6.25 12.29
CA ASN A 104 -7.15 6.60 12.96
C ASN A 104 -7.11 6.29 14.47
N LYS A 105 -6.55 5.14 14.88
CA LYS A 105 -6.35 4.81 16.31
C LYS A 105 -5.40 5.78 17.02
N ASN A 106 -4.47 6.41 16.30
CA ASN A 106 -3.61 7.48 16.80
C ASN A 106 -4.28 8.88 16.75
N GLY A 107 -5.58 8.97 16.50
CA GLY A 107 -6.34 10.23 16.53
C GLY A 107 -6.22 11.09 15.26
N ILE A 108 -5.61 10.57 14.19
CA ILE A 108 -5.48 11.29 12.93
C ILE A 108 -6.79 11.15 12.14
N LYS A 109 -7.48 12.27 11.93
CA LYS A 109 -8.69 12.31 11.09
C LYS A 109 -8.32 12.18 9.62
N LEU A 110 -8.77 11.10 8.99
CA LEU A 110 -8.51 10.80 7.58
C LEU A 110 -9.71 11.18 6.71
N PRO A 111 -9.50 11.80 5.55
CA PRO A 111 -10.55 11.93 4.53
C PRO A 111 -10.76 10.58 3.83
N GLY A 112 -11.87 10.42 3.11
CA GLY A 112 -12.00 9.36 2.12
C GLY A 112 -10.90 9.45 1.05
N MET A 113 -10.59 8.34 0.39
CA MET A 113 -9.53 8.29 -0.61
C MET A 113 -9.71 7.14 -1.58
N GLU A 114 -9.14 7.30 -2.77
CA GLU A 114 -8.91 6.23 -3.73
C GLU A 114 -7.42 5.91 -3.73
N ILE A 115 -7.10 4.63 -3.67
CA ILE A 115 -5.73 4.10 -3.61
C ILE A 115 -5.64 3.02 -4.69
N ALA A 116 -4.65 3.11 -5.58
CA ALA A 116 -4.25 1.97 -6.40
C ALA A 116 -2.78 1.67 -6.20
N PHE A 117 -2.42 0.39 -6.13
CA PHE A 117 -1.02 -0.01 -6.01
C PHE A 117 -0.70 -1.25 -6.83
N SER A 118 0.56 -1.36 -7.24
CA SER A 118 1.14 -2.49 -7.96
C SER A 118 2.61 -2.61 -7.57
N GLY A 119 3.15 -3.82 -7.54
CA GLY A 119 4.55 -4.06 -7.23
C GLY A 119 5.19 -5.11 -8.12
N ASN A 120 6.50 -5.04 -8.24
CA ASN A 120 7.30 -6.08 -8.90
C ASN A 120 8.10 -6.93 -7.90
N ILE A 121 7.88 -6.76 -6.59
CA ILE A 121 8.50 -7.61 -5.56
C ILE A 121 7.86 -9.01 -5.63
N PRO A 122 8.62 -10.08 -5.91
CA PRO A 122 8.08 -11.43 -5.98
C PRO A 122 7.40 -11.84 -4.67
N LEU A 123 6.15 -12.31 -4.77
CA LEU A 123 5.39 -12.78 -3.62
C LEU A 123 6.08 -13.99 -2.98
N GLY A 124 6.20 -13.97 -1.65
CA GLY A 124 6.76 -15.09 -0.89
C GLY A 124 8.28 -15.24 -0.95
N ALA A 125 9.01 -14.34 -1.62
CA ALA A 125 10.48 -14.43 -1.76
C ALA A 125 11.28 -13.97 -0.52
N GLY A 126 10.61 -13.65 0.60
CA GLY A 126 11.29 -13.08 1.78
C GLY A 126 11.81 -11.66 1.57
N LEU A 127 11.45 -10.99 0.46
CA LEU A 127 11.92 -9.65 0.08
C LEU A 127 11.10 -8.50 0.70
N SER A 128 10.34 -8.80 1.75
CA SER A 128 9.58 -7.81 2.54
C SER A 128 8.54 -7.03 1.72
N SER A 129 7.82 -7.69 0.80
CA SER A 129 6.75 -7.06 0.01
C SER A 129 5.64 -6.44 0.85
N SER A 130 5.34 -6.99 2.02
CA SER A 130 4.39 -6.44 2.98
C SER A 130 4.87 -5.16 3.68
N ALA A 131 6.18 -4.98 3.83
CA ALA A 131 6.76 -3.78 4.44
C ALA A 131 6.99 -2.65 3.43
N ALA A 132 7.05 -2.99 2.15
CA ALA A 132 7.08 -2.02 1.06
C ALA A 132 5.68 -1.47 0.73
N LEU A 133 4.59 -2.08 1.24
CA LEU A 133 3.21 -1.67 1.00
C LEU A 133 2.66 -0.85 2.17
#